data_AF-A0A060WF96-F1
#
_entry.id   AF-A0A060WF96-F1
#
_cell.length_a   1.000
_cell.length_b   1.000
_cell.length_c   1.000
_cell.angle_alpha   90.00
_cell.angle_beta   90.00
_cell.angle_gamma   90.00
#
_symmetry.space_group_name_H-M   'P 1'
#
loop_
_entity.id
_entity.type
_entity.pdbx_description
1 polymer ?
#
loop_
_entity_poly.entity_id
_entity_poly.type
_entity_poly.pdbx_seq_one_letter_code
_entity_poly.pdbx_strand_id
1 'polypeptide(L)'
;MFGLSNSAVQRLYKTWERVPSKTKRVYCAYERLMDPSRNHRAYRLAVAKLSPPYIPFMPLLLKDMTFIHEGNNNYTDKLVNFEKMRLIAKTVKIVRGCRSTPYVPSSPQKGLADRMFLEAPSIRLSTYSEQSPPLRNPSNIRHYVQNFEVIDNQHKLTQLSRAMER
;
A
#
# COMPACT_ATOMS: atom_id res chain seq x y z
N MET A 1 -0.46 4.32 -3.06
CA MET A 1 0.32 5.56 -3.28
C MET A 1 1.36 5.36 -4.38
N PHE A 2 2.36 4.48 -4.21
CA PHE A 2 3.45 4.31 -5.19
C PHE A 2 2.99 4.09 -6.64
N GLY A 3 1.90 3.36 -6.87
CA GLY A 3 1.32 3.21 -8.22
C GLY A 3 0.83 4.53 -8.82
N LEU A 4 0.24 5.43 -8.02
CA LEU A 4 -0.18 6.77 -8.46
C LEU A 4 1.01 7.71 -8.63
N SER A 5 2.10 7.48 -7.90
CA SER A 5 3.37 8.20 -8.05
C SER A 5 4.22 7.70 -9.22
N ASN A 6 3.79 6.65 -9.94
CA ASN A 6 4.47 6.17 -11.13
C ASN A 6 4.49 7.26 -12.21
N SER A 7 5.60 7.40 -12.92
CA SER A 7 5.77 8.43 -13.96
C SER A 7 4.72 8.34 -15.08
N ALA A 8 4.26 7.14 -15.43
CA ALA A 8 3.18 6.93 -16.41
C ALA A 8 1.83 7.46 -15.91
N VAL A 9 1.62 7.57 -14.60
CA VAL A 9 0.38 8.11 -14.01
C VAL A 9 0.53 9.60 -13.68
N GLN A 10 1.65 10.02 -13.08
CA GLN A 10 1.88 11.41 -12.69
C GLN A 10 1.90 12.38 -13.87
N ARG A 11 2.33 11.93 -15.05
CA ARG A 11 2.38 12.77 -16.26
C ARG A 11 1.02 13.11 -16.85
N LEU A 12 -0.07 12.52 -16.37
CA LEU A 12 -1.42 12.73 -16.86
C LEU A 12 -2.01 14.04 -16.32
N TYR A 13 -1.42 15.18 -16.68
CA TYR A 13 -1.75 16.49 -16.12
C TYR A 13 -3.21 16.87 -16.32
N LYS A 14 -3.80 16.56 -17.48
CA LYS A 14 -5.22 16.87 -17.76
C LYS A 14 -6.14 16.09 -16.82
N THR A 15 -5.77 14.84 -16.52
CA THR A 15 -6.48 14.00 -15.55
C THR A 15 -6.32 14.54 -14.13
N TRP A 16 -5.10 14.86 -13.71
CA TRP A 16 -4.82 15.39 -12.37
C TRP A 16 -5.49 16.74 -12.13
N GLU A 17 -5.60 17.62 -13.14
CA GLU A 17 -6.29 18.90 -13.02
C GLU A 17 -7.73 18.73 -12.54
N ARG A 18 -8.44 17.74 -13.10
CA ARG A 18 -9.85 17.43 -12.81
C ARG A 18 -10.08 16.74 -11.46
N VAL A 19 -9.03 16.28 -10.77
CA VAL A 19 -9.17 15.66 -9.45
C VAL A 19 -9.51 16.74 -8.40
N PRO A 20 -10.56 16.56 -7.58
CA PRO A 20 -10.94 17.52 -6.55
C PRO A 20 -9.81 17.83 -5.56
N SER A 21 -9.69 19.10 -5.15
CA SER A 21 -8.63 19.56 -4.24
C SER A 21 -8.62 18.84 -2.89
N LYS A 22 -9.79 18.43 -2.38
CA LYS A 22 -9.89 17.60 -1.16
C LYS A 22 -9.16 16.27 -1.32
N THR A 23 -9.36 15.58 -2.44
CA THR A 23 -8.71 14.30 -2.75
C THR A 23 -7.21 14.48 -2.96
N LYS A 24 -6.79 15.54 -3.66
CA LYS A 24 -5.36 15.89 -3.81
C LYS A 24 -4.66 16.07 -2.45
N ARG A 25 -5.29 16.77 -1.51
CA ARG A 25 -4.74 16.94 -0.14
C ARG A 25 -4.54 15.61 0.60
N VAL A 26 -5.50 14.69 0.48
CA VAL A 26 -5.40 13.34 1.07
C VAL A 26 -4.24 12.57 0.44
N TYR A 27 -4.12 12.62 -0.89
CA TYR A 27 -3.00 11.99 -1.60
C TYR A 27 -1.65 12.55 -1.12
N CYS A 28 -1.47 13.87 -1.06
CA CYS A 28 -0.23 14.48 -0.56
C CYS A 28 0.08 14.12 0.90
N ALA A 29 -0.94 13.91 1.75
CA ALA A 29 -0.72 13.44 3.12
C ALA A 29 -0.13 12.02 3.14
N TYR A 30 -0.60 11.12 2.28
CA TYR A 30 -0.01 9.80 2.12
C TYR A 30 1.41 9.86 1.53
N GLU A 31 1.69 10.79 0.61
CA GLU A 31 3.05 11.00 0.08
C GLU A 31 4.04 11.34 1.19
N ARG A 32 3.68 12.29 2.05
CA ARG A 32 4.52 12.68 3.20
C ARG A 32 4.72 11.56 4.22
N LEU A 33 3.74 10.66 4.37
CA LEU A 33 3.87 9.51 5.26
C LEU A 33 5.00 8.57 4.81
N MET A 34 5.20 8.44 3.49
CA MET A 34 6.20 7.54 2.89
C MET A 34 7.55 8.23 2.59
N ASP A 35 7.74 9.47 3.05
CA ASP A 35 8.97 10.24 2.85
C ASP A 35 10.22 9.46 3.35
N PRO A 36 11.27 9.28 2.52
CA PRO A 36 12.47 8.52 2.87
C PRO A 36 13.39 9.25 3.86
N SER A 37 13.20 10.55 4.07
CA SER A 37 14.05 11.39 4.91
C SER A 37 14.21 10.84 6.32
N ARG A 38 15.43 10.95 6.86
CA ARG A 38 15.81 10.48 8.19
C ARG A 38 15.41 9.01 8.42
N ASN A 39 15.63 8.17 7.40
CA ASN A 39 15.31 6.74 7.38
C ASN A 39 13.81 6.45 7.61
N HIS A 40 12.95 7.06 6.78
CA HIS A 40 11.49 6.91 6.85
C HIS A 40 10.90 7.27 8.22
N ARG A 41 11.38 8.36 8.83
CA ARG A 41 10.97 8.78 10.18
C ARG A 41 9.46 8.94 10.32
N ALA A 42 8.79 9.55 9.33
CA ALA A 42 7.35 9.78 9.36
C ALA A 42 6.57 8.46 9.48
N TYR A 43 6.86 7.50 8.60
CA TYR A 43 6.29 6.15 8.64
C TYR A 43 6.59 5.44 9.97
N ARG A 44 7.85 5.45 10.43
CA ARG A 44 8.24 4.77 11.68
C ARG A 44 7.51 5.33 12.90
N LEU A 45 7.35 6.65 12.99
CA LEU A 45 6.60 7.29 14.07
C LEU A 45 5.10 6.97 14.01
N ALA A 46 4.52 6.85 12.82
CA ALA A 46 3.13 6.45 12.66
C ALA A 46 2.90 5.01 13.14
N VAL A 47 3.75 4.08 12.70
CA VAL A 47 3.64 2.66 13.07
C VAL A 47 3.92 2.41 14.55
N ALA A 48 4.82 3.17 15.17
CA ALA A 48 5.08 3.07 16.60
C ALA A 48 3.84 3.36 17.48
N LYS A 49 2.82 4.03 16.93
CA LYS A 49 1.55 4.32 17.63
C LYS A 49 0.45 3.28 17.36
N LEU A 50 0.69 2.32 16.47
CA LEU A 50 -0.30 1.30 16.11
C LEU A 50 -0.23 0.12 17.08
N SER A 51 -1.39 -0.43 17.43
CA SER A 51 -1.51 -1.74 18.06
C SER A 51 -1.70 -2.83 17.00
N PRO A 52 -1.22 -4.07 17.24
CA PRO A 52 -1.57 -5.22 16.42
C PRO A 52 -3.10 -5.45 16.40
N PRO A 53 -3.67 -5.96 15.28
CA PRO A 53 -2.97 -6.46 14.10
C PRO A 53 -2.82 -5.41 13.01
N TYR A 54 -1.64 -5.35 12.39
CA TYR A 54 -1.41 -4.51 11.21
C TYR A 54 -0.38 -5.15 10.27
N ILE A 55 -0.39 -4.75 9.00
CA ILE A 55 0.61 -5.19 8.03
C ILE A 55 1.67 -4.09 7.89
N PRO A 56 2.95 -4.35 8.22
CA PRO A 56 3.99 -3.36 8.04
C PRO A 56 4.33 -3.17 6.55
N PHE A 57 4.90 -2.02 6.21
CA PHE A 57 5.52 -1.75 4.91
C PHE A 57 6.75 -2.65 4.72
N MET A 58 6.51 -3.81 4.11
CA MET A 58 7.50 -4.87 3.93
C MET A 58 8.80 -4.42 3.24
N PRO A 59 8.79 -3.56 2.20
CA PRO A 59 10.03 -3.10 1.58
C PRO A 59 11.00 -2.42 2.54
N LEU A 60 10.51 -1.61 3.49
CA LEU A 60 11.37 -0.99 4.49
C LEU A 60 11.93 -2.00 5.50
N LEU A 61 11.12 -2.99 5.88
CA LEU A 61 11.58 -4.06 6.78
C LEU A 61 12.64 -4.94 6.12
N LEU A 62 12.47 -5.26 4.84
CA LEU A 62 13.46 -5.98 4.02
C LEU A 62 14.74 -5.16 3.88
N LYS A 63 14.62 -3.86 3.57
CA LYS A 63 15.76 -2.92 3.57
C LYS A 63 16.52 -2.99 4.90
N ASP A 64 15.84 -2.88 6.03
CA ASP A 64 16.49 -2.95 7.35
C ASP A 64 17.27 -4.27 7.54
N MET A 65 16.70 -5.41 7.12
CA MET A 65 17.40 -6.71 7.20
C MET A 65 18.62 -6.77 6.28
N THR A 66 18.51 -6.29 5.04
CA THR A 66 19.63 -6.24 4.09
C THR A 66 20.78 -5.40 4.64
N PHE A 67 20.50 -4.19 5.16
CA PHE A 67 21.52 -3.32 5.73
C PHE A 67 22.19 -3.94 6.97
N ILE A 68 21.44 -4.63 7.83
CA ILE A 68 22.02 -5.37 8.95
C ILE A 68 22.93 -6.50 8.45
N HIS A 69 22.49 -7.23 7.42
CA HIS A 69 23.23 -8.37 6.90
C HIS A 69 24.55 -7.96 6.22
N GLU A 70 24.52 -6.93 5.38
CA GLU A 70 25.67 -6.44 4.63
C GLU A 70 26.61 -5.58 5.49
N GLY A 71 26.07 -4.81 6.43
CA GLY A 71 26.85 -3.90 7.28
C GLY A 71 27.54 -4.56 8.48
N ASN A 72 27.29 -5.84 8.76
CA ASN A 72 27.85 -6.53 9.93
C ASN A 72 28.40 -7.90 9.53
N ASN A 73 29.64 -8.22 9.91
CA ASN A 73 30.21 -9.54 9.67
C ASN A 73 29.51 -10.63 10.50
N ASN A 74 29.41 -11.84 9.94
CA ASN A 74 28.86 -13.00 10.65
C ASN A 74 29.77 -13.46 11.82
N TYR A 75 31.07 -13.18 11.72
CA TYR A 75 32.07 -13.56 12.70
C TYR A 75 32.94 -12.36 13.08
N THR A 76 33.35 -12.31 14.35
CA THR A 76 34.36 -11.40 14.90
C THR A 76 35.35 -12.26 15.67
N ASP A 77 36.63 -12.16 15.35
CA ASP A 77 37.69 -12.97 15.98
C ASP A 77 37.42 -14.49 15.96
N LYS A 78 36.92 -15.00 14.82
CA LYS A 78 36.49 -16.39 14.60
C LYS A 78 35.33 -16.87 15.48
N LEU A 79 34.73 -15.99 16.27
CA LEU A 79 33.52 -16.26 17.06
C LEU A 79 32.28 -15.69 16.35
N VAL A 80 31.12 -16.29 16.59
CA VAL A 80 29.84 -15.81 16.03
C VAL A 80 29.54 -14.42 16.55
N ASN A 81 29.20 -13.50 15.64
CA ASN A 81 28.79 -12.15 16.00
C ASN A 81 27.34 -12.14 16.51
N PHE A 82 27.16 -12.31 17.82
CA PHE A 82 25.85 -12.28 18.47
C PHE A 82 25.17 -10.91 18.42
N GLU A 83 25.93 -9.82 18.25
CA GLU A 83 25.35 -8.49 18.07
C GLU A 83 24.59 -8.40 16.74
N LYS A 84 25.17 -8.93 15.64
CA LYS A 84 24.45 -9.08 14.37
C LYS A 84 23.18 -9.93 14.53
N MET A 85 23.29 -11.08 15.21
CA MET A 85 22.14 -11.97 15.43
C MET A 85 21.02 -11.26 16.20
N ARG A 86 21.37 -10.45 17.21
CA ARG A 86 20.41 -9.67 17.99
C ARG A 86 19.70 -8.62 17.14
N LEU A 87 20.41 -7.94 16.24
CA LEU A 87 19.83 -6.97 15.30
C LEU A 87 18.83 -7.64 14.35
N ILE A 88 19.19 -8.77 13.74
CA ILE A 88 18.29 -9.54 12.87
C ILE A 88 17.05 -9.99 13.65
N ALA A 89 17.24 -10.55 14.86
CA ALA A 89 16.14 -10.99 15.71
C ALA A 89 15.20 -9.85 16.08
N LYS A 90 15.69 -8.63 16.27
CA LYS A 90 14.86 -7.44 16.53
C LYS A 90 13.91 -7.17 15.35
N THR A 91 14.38 -7.27 14.12
CA THR A 91 13.54 -7.06 12.93
C THR A 91 12.49 -8.15 12.76
N VAL A 92 12.84 -9.42 13.02
CA VAL A 92 11.87 -10.54 13.00
C VAL A 92 10.81 -10.38 14.09
N LYS A 93 11.19 -9.90 15.28
CA LYS A 93 10.24 -9.64 16.38
C LYS A 93 9.20 -8.59 16.02
N ILE A 94 9.51 -7.63 15.15
CA ILE A 94 8.52 -6.67 14.63
C ILE A 94 7.41 -7.43 13.90
N VAL A 95 7.75 -8.29 12.94
CA VAL A 95 6.77 -9.09 12.18
C VAL A 95 5.92 -9.93 13.12
N ARG A 96 6.53 -10.57 14.13
CA ARG A 96 5.80 -11.34 15.15
C ARG A 96 4.83 -10.46 15.93
N GLY A 97 5.25 -9.25 16.32
CA GLY A 97 4.39 -8.27 16.99
C GLY A 97 3.21 -7.84 16.13
N CYS A 98 3.43 -7.54 14.85
CA CYS A 98 2.37 -7.13 13.92
C CYS A 98 1.21 -8.14 13.80
N ARG A 99 1.50 -9.44 13.99
CA ARG A 99 0.55 -10.55 13.85
C ARG A 99 0.19 -11.24 15.17
N SER A 100 0.50 -10.61 16.32
CA SER A 100 0.30 -11.23 17.64
C SER A 100 -1.17 -11.35 18.04
N THR A 101 -2.04 -10.56 17.42
CA THR A 101 -3.49 -10.64 17.58
C THR A 101 -4.13 -11.04 16.25
N PRO A 102 -5.23 -11.82 16.26
CA PRO A 102 -5.95 -12.14 15.03
C PRO A 102 -6.62 -10.87 14.49
N TYR A 103 -6.66 -10.74 13.16
CA TYR A 103 -7.46 -9.71 12.51
C TYR A 103 -8.94 -9.96 12.78
N VAL A 104 -9.54 -9.10 13.61
CA VAL A 104 -10.98 -9.06 13.85
C VAL A 104 -11.52 -7.83 13.12
N PRO A 105 -12.38 -7.98 12.10
CA PRO A 105 -13.02 -6.85 11.44
C PRO A 105 -13.79 -6.01 12.48
N SER A 106 -13.39 -4.75 12.67
CA SER A 106 -13.89 -3.88 13.74
C SER A 106 -15.27 -3.25 13.45
N SER A 107 -16.12 -3.91 12.68
CA SER A 107 -17.50 -3.43 12.50
C SER A 107 -18.52 -4.55 12.23
N PRO A 108 -19.79 -4.34 12.61
CA PRO A 108 -20.92 -5.20 12.29
C PRO A 108 -21.32 -5.05 10.80
N GLN A 109 -20.35 -5.15 9.89
CA GLN A 109 -20.51 -4.90 8.45
C GLN A 109 -21.11 -6.06 7.66
N LYS A 110 -21.71 -7.06 8.31
CA LYS A 110 -22.83 -7.75 7.68
C LYS A 110 -24.03 -6.79 7.45
N GLY A 111 -24.17 -5.70 8.21
CA GLY A 111 -25.32 -4.78 8.10
C GLY A 111 -25.11 -3.44 7.37
N LEU A 112 -23.87 -2.92 7.26
CA LEU A 112 -23.65 -1.62 6.58
C LEU A 112 -23.58 -1.75 5.06
N ALA A 113 -23.12 -2.91 4.56
CA ALA A 113 -23.26 -3.24 3.15
C ALA A 113 -24.76 -3.24 2.79
N ASP A 114 -25.61 -3.91 3.57
CA ASP A 114 -27.07 -3.91 3.39
C ASP A 114 -27.73 -2.53 3.51
N ARG A 115 -27.28 -1.66 4.44
CA ARG A 115 -27.91 -0.35 4.66
C ARG A 115 -27.43 0.78 3.74
N MET A 116 -26.31 0.63 3.03
CA MET A 116 -25.93 1.58 1.97
C MET A 116 -26.75 1.38 0.68
N PHE A 117 -27.57 0.32 0.60
CA PHE A 117 -28.43 0.01 -0.56
C PHE A 117 -29.87 0.51 -0.42
N LEU A 118 -30.25 1.20 0.67
CA LEU A 118 -31.55 1.84 0.79
C LEU A 118 -31.38 3.34 1.01
N GLU A 119 -31.72 4.06 -0.06
CA GLU A 119 -31.93 5.51 -0.20
C GLU A 119 -30.70 6.43 -0.29
N ALA A 120 -30.30 6.70 -1.55
CA ALA A 120 -30.19 8.07 -2.07
C ALA A 120 -30.02 8.03 -3.61
N PRO A 121 -30.91 8.65 -4.42
CA PRO A 121 -30.73 8.76 -5.86
C PRO A 121 -29.66 9.82 -6.16
N SER A 122 -28.40 9.41 -6.09
CA SER A 122 -27.30 10.20 -6.64
C SER A 122 -27.24 9.92 -8.14
N ILE A 123 -27.88 10.78 -8.93
CA ILE A 123 -27.60 10.89 -10.37
C ILE A 123 -26.10 11.17 -10.50
N ARG A 124 -25.31 10.12 -10.77
CA ARG A 124 -23.94 10.27 -11.27
C ARG A 124 -23.92 9.76 -12.69
N LEU A 125 -23.80 10.70 -13.61
CA LEU A 125 -23.43 10.49 -14.99
C LEU A 125 -22.03 9.84 -15.00
N SER A 126 -22.00 8.51 -15.00
CA SER A 126 -20.78 7.74 -15.19
C SER A 126 -20.50 7.66 -16.68
N THR A 127 -19.36 8.19 -17.12
CA THR A 127 -18.80 7.86 -18.43
C THR A 127 -18.59 6.34 -18.47
N TYR A 128 -19.36 5.68 -19.32
CA TYR A 128 -19.36 4.25 -19.55
C TYR A 128 -17.94 3.70 -19.79
N SER A 129 -17.59 2.64 -19.06
CA SER A 129 -16.73 1.59 -19.57
C SER A 129 -17.61 0.35 -19.65
N GLU A 130 -17.69 -0.26 -20.84
CA GLU A 130 -18.46 -1.48 -21.15
C GLU A 130 -18.00 -2.72 -20.33
N GLN A 131 -16.98 -2.58 -19.48
CA GLN A 131 -16.47 -3.62 -18.59
C GLN A 131 -16.87 -3.38 -17.13
N SER A 132 -18.13 -3.05 -16.88
CA SER A 132 -18.65 -3.00 -15.51
C SER A 132 -18.92 -4.44 -15.04
N PRO A 133 -18.25 -4.96 -14.00
CA PRO A 133 -18.49 -6.33 -13.55
C PRO A 133 -19.96 -6.49 -13.10
N PRO A 134 -20.60 -7.63 -13.41
CA PRO A 134 -21.99 -7.88 -13.06
C PRO A 134 -22.14 -7.91 -11.53
N LEU A 135 -23.21 -7.25 -11.04
CA LEU A 135 -23.78 -7.29 -9.68
C LEU A 135 -22.82 -7.65 -8.54
N ARG A 136 -22.59 -6.69 -7.62
CA ARG A 136 -21.77 -6.81 -6.40
C ARG A 136 -22.14 -8.03 -5.53
N ASN A 137 -21.61 -9.20 -5.85
CA ASN A 137 -21.60 -10.39 -5.01
C ASN A 137 -20.25 -10.47 -4.27
N PRO A 138 -20.21 -10.68 -2.94
CA PRO A 138 -18.96 -10.82 -2.18
C PRO A 138 -17.99 -11.87 -2.74
N SER A 139 -18.50 -12.95 -3.35
CA SER A 139 -17.68 -13.97 -4.02
C SER A 139 -16.99 -13.41 -5.27
N ASN A 140 -17.69 -12.62 -6.08
CA ASN A 140 -17.13 -11.95 -7.25
C ASN A 140 -16.05 -10.92 -6.85
N ILE A 141 -16.26 -10.18 -5.76
CA ILE A 141 -15.26 -9.20 -5.25
C ILE A 141 -13.99 -9.92 -4.79
N ARG A 142 -14.14 -11.00 -4.01
CA ARG A 142 -13.00 -11.79 -3.55
C ARG A 142 -12.23 -12.38 -4.73
N HIS A 143 -12.95 -12.97 -5.68
CA HIS A 143 -12.34 -13.54 -6.88
C HIS A 143 -11.56 -12.47 -7.67
N TYR A 144 -12.15 -11.28 -7.87
CA TYR A 144 -11.48 -10.17 -8.55
C TYR A 144 -10.20 -9.73 -7.82
N VAL A 145 -10.25 -9.55 -6.50
CA VAL A 145 -9.07 -9.11 -5.71
C VAL A 145 -7.95 -10.16 -5.70
N GLN A 146 -8.30 -11.44 -5.78
CA GLN A 146 -7.32 -12.54 -5.77
C GLN A 146 -6.70 -12.80 -7.15
N ASN A 147 -7.34 -12.34 -8.23
CA ASN A 147 -6.96 -12.65 -9.61
C ASN A 147 -6.77 -11.36 -10.43
N PHE A 148 -5.91 -10.46 -9.96
CA PHE A 148 -5.55 -9.27 -10.74
C PHE A 148 -4.64 -9.62 -11.92
N GLU A 149 -5.07 -9.26 -13.12
CA GLU A 149 -4.19 -9.18 -14.29
C GLU A 149 -3.56 -7.78 -14.36
N VAL A 150 -2.23 -7.73 -14.41
CA VAL A 150 -1.48 -6.46 -14.33
C VAL A 150 -0.49 -6.34 -15.49
N ILE A 151 -0.24 -5.09 -15.91
CA ILE A 151 0.87 -4.75 -16.79
C ILE A 151 2.02 -4.27 -15.90
N ASP A 152 3.10 -5.03 -15.83
CA ASP A 152 4.32 -4.70 -15.08
C ASP A 152 5.41 -4.07 -15.97
N ASN A 153 5.29 -4.19 -17.29
CA ASN A 153 6.21 -3.57 -18.25
C ASN A 153 6.08 -2.04 -18.26
N GLN A 154 7.02 -1.36 -17.61
CA GLN A 154 7.05 0.10 -17.48
C GLN A 154 7.12 0.83 -18.83
N HIS A 155 7.79 0.26 -19.84
CA HIS A 155 7.85 0.85 -21.18
C HIS A 155 6.46 0.86 -21.83
N LYS A 156 5.75 -0.28 -21.75
CA LYS A 156 4.36 -0.40 -22.24
C LYS A 156 3.43 0.56 -21.52
N LEU A 157 3.51 0.65 -20.17
CA LEU A 157 2.72 1.61 -19.39
C LEU A 157 2.96 3.06 -19.83
N THR A 158 4.21 3.43 -20.08
CA THR A 158 4.59 4.77 -20.51
C THR A 158 4.07 5.08 -21.92
N GLN A 159 4.15 4.12 -22.84
CA GLN A 159 3.60 4.25 -24.19
C GLN A 159 2.07 4.47 -24.16
N LEU A 160 1.35 3.67 -23.37
CA LEU A 160 -0.10 3.81 -23.19
C LEU A 160 -0.45 5.17 -22.58
N SER A 161 0.28 5.60 -21.55
CA SER A 161 0.09 6.93 -20.95
C SER A 161 0.26 8.06 -21.96
N ARG A 162 1.30 8.01 -22.81
CA ARG A 162 1.54 9.00 -23.86
C ARG A 162 0.43 9.01 -24.92
N ALA A 163 -0.16 7.85 -25.21
CA ALA A 163 -1.27 7.76 -26.14
C ALA A 163 -2.56 8.40 -25.59
N MET A 164 -2.78 8.38 -24.27
CA MET A 164 -3.98 8.93 -23.63
C MET A 164 -4.02 10.45 -23.58
N GLU A 165 -2.91 11.09 -23.21
CA GLU A 165 -2.79 12.55 -23.16
C GLU A 165 -1.74 13.01 -24.19
N ARG A 166 -2.21 13.22 -25.42
CA ARG A 166 -1.49 13.97 -26.46
C ARG A 166 -1.61 15.47 -26.22
#